data_AF-A0A7J8YVS4-F1
#
_entry.id   AF-A0A7J8YVS4-F1
#
_cell.length_a   1.000
_cell.length_b   1.000
_cell.length_c   1.000
_cell.angle_alpha   90.00
_cell.angle_beta   90.00
_cell.angle_gamma   90.00
#
_symmetry.space_group_name_H-M   'P 1'
#
loop_
_entity.id
_entity.type
_entity.pdbx_description
1 polymer ?
#
loop_
_entity_poly.entity_id
_entity_poly.type
_entity_poly.pdbx_seq_one_letter_code
_entity_poly.pdbx_strand_id
1 'polypeptide(L)'
;MECIQPAASIANCLGTPVCKHLQYHRKLNDYVRNFKGIRDELNSKMEDIELQLKAELLHCVGKIPKKEVENWLGKVKLMIMEAQDVENKVSNGRYLCRACNGKLVDRKIQKMQTFLDKAPNISESLLIEGPSVGLPLPTSELVGEKAVRDEIWQCLMQEEVGKIG
;
A
#
# COMPACT_ATOMS: atom_id res chain seq x y z
N MET A 1 -3.42 -20.52 65.17
CA MET A 1 -4.14 -20.22 63.91
C MET A 1 -3.34 -19.16 63.19
N GLU A 2 -2.40 -19.56 62.34
CA GLU A 2 -1.64 -18.65 61.48
C GLU A 2 -2.03 -18.96 60.04
N CYS A 3 -3.01 -18.23 59.52
CA CYS A 3 -3.33 -18.24 58.10
C CYS A 3 -2.36 -17.29 57.37
N ILE A 4 -1.07 -17.61 57.37
CA ILE A 4 -0.08 -16.89 56.58
C ILE A 4 0.29 -17.80 55.41
N GLN A 5 -0.42 -17.61 54.29
CA GLN A 5 0.06 -17.61 52.91
C GLN A 5 -1.06 -17.89 51.88
N PRO A 6 -2.00 -16.96 51.68
CA PRO A 6 -2.58 -16.76 50.36
C PRO A 6 -1.70 -15.86 49.47
N ALA A 7 -0.90 -14.97 50.09
CA ALA A 7 -0.19 -13.90 49.39
C ALA A 7 0.94 -14.39 48.46
N ALA A 8 1.60 -15.50 48.80
CA ALA A 8 2.65 -16.08 47.97
C ALA A 8 2.11 -16.76 46.69
N SER A 9 0.83 -17.15 46.69
CA SER A 9 0.20 -17.79 45.52
C SER A 9 -0.23 -16.76 44.47
N ILE A 10 -0.62 -15.55 44.89
CA ILE A 10 -0.99 -14.45 43.97
C ILE A 10 0.25 -13.91 43.23
N ALA A 11 1.42 -13.93 43.87
CA ALA A 11 2.69 -13.53 43.24
C ALA A 11 3.07 -14.47 42.07
N ASN A 12 2.65 -15.74 42.11
CA ASN A 12 2.96 -16.75 41.11
C ASN A 12 1.90 -16.90 40.01
N CYS A 13 0.78 -16.17 40.07
CA CYS A 13 -0.11 -16.00 38.91
C CYS A 13 0.49 -15.05 37.84
N LEU A 14 1.65 -14.46 38.10
CA LEU A 14 2.36 -13.52 37.21
C LEU A 14 3.27 -14.24 36.20
N GLY A 15 2.77 -15.29 35.56
CA GLY A 15 3.43 -15.85 34.39
C GLY A 15 3.58 -14.81 33.28
N THR A 16 4.61 -14.96 32.45
CA THR A 16 4.92 -14.15 31.25
C THR A 16 3.70 -13.73 30.38
N PRO A 17 2.62 -14.53 30.24
CA PRO A 17 1.41 -14.15 29.49
C PRO A 17 0.58 -13.03 30.15
N VAL A 18 0.43 -13.05 31.49
CA VAL A 18 -0.27 -12.01 32.25
C VAL A 18 0.48 -10.68 32.14
N CYS A 19 1.82 -10.76 32.05
CA CYS A 19 2.69 -9.61 31.87
C CYS A 19 2.43 -8.86 30.55
N LYS A 20 2.26 -9.55 29.41
CA LYS A 20 1.97 -8.89 28.12
C LYS A 20 0.60 -8.22 28.09
N HIS A 21 -0.43 -8.89 28.62
CA HIS A 21 -1.77 -8.31 28.66
C HIS A 21 -1.82 -7.06 29.56
N LEU A 22 -1.16 -7.13 30.72
CA LEU A 22 -0.99 -5.99 31.63
C LEU A 22 -0.19 -4.85 30.98
N GLN A 23 0.85 -5.16 30.21
CA GLN A 23 1.62 -4.17 29.44
C GLN A 23 0.74 -3.48 28.40
N TYR A 24 -0.04 -4.22 27.60
CA TYR A 24 -0.97 -3.63 26.64
C TYR A 24 -1.99 -2.71 27.33
N HIS A 25 -2.51 -3.10 28.49
CA HIS A 25 -3.43 -2.26 29.25
C HIS A 25 -2.78 -0.96 29.74
N ARG A 26 -1.61 -1.07 30.38
CA ARG A 26 -0.90 0.06 31.00
C ARG A 26 -0.33 1.03 29.96
N LYS A 27 0.21 0.51 28.85
CA LYS A 27 0.92 1.28 27.82
C LYS A 27 0.10 1.54 26.56
N LEU A 28 -1.22 1.32 26.57
CA LEU A 28 -2.06 1.52 25.37
C LEU A 28 -1.85 2.89 24.72
N ASN A 29 -1.73 3.95 25.52
CA ASN A 29 -1.57 5.30 24.99
C ASN A 29 -0.24 5.45 24.21
N ASP A 30 0.83 4.81 24.68
CA ASP A 30 2.12 4.78 23.99
C ASP A 30 2.02 4.02 22.68
N TYR A 31 1.34 2.86 22.69
CA TYR A 31 1.07 2.08 21.48
C TYR A 31 0.25 2.90 20.47
N VAL A 32 -0.79 3.61 20.89
CA VAL A 32 -1.62 4.44 20.00
C VAL A 32 -0.83 5.60 19.42
N ARG A 33 0.04 6.24 20.22
CA ARG A 33 0.91 7.32 19.71
C ARG A 33 1.91 6.78 18.67
N ASN A 34 2.57 5.67 18.98
CA ASN A 34 3.51 5.03 18.06
C ASN A 34 2.81 4.56 16.78
N PHE A 35 1.61 4.02 16.91
CA PHE A 35 0.77 3.60 15.79
C PHE A 35 0.51 4.73 14.81
N LYS A 36 0.08 5.89 15.33
CA LYS A 36 -0.15 7.08 14.51
C LYS A 36 1.14 7.52 13.81
N GLY A 37 2.26 7.56 14.54
CA GLY A 37 3.56 7.94 13.97
C GLY A 37 3.98 7.04 12.80
N ILE A 38 3.92 5.73 12.98
CA ILE A 38 4.30 4.76 11.93
C ILE A 38 3.34 4.81 10.74
N ARG A 39 2.04 5.04 10.96
CA ARG A 39 1.08 5.25 9.88
C ARG A 39 1.42 6.50 9.07
N ASP A 40 1.72 7.61 9.74
CA ASP A 40 2.04 8.89 9.09
C ASP A 40 3.36 8.77 8.30
N GLU A 41 4.35 8.05 8.83
CA GLU A 41 5.60 7.71 8.13
C GLU A 41 5.34 6.84 6.88
N LEU A 42 4.51 5.80 7.02
CA LEU A 42 4.15 4.92 5.90
C LEU A 42 3.40 5.69 4.80
N ASN A 43 2.51 6.60 5.17
CA ASN A 43 1.79 7.46 4.23
C ASN A 43 2.76 8.42 3.50
N SER A 44 3.67 9.06 4.24
CA SER A 44 4.67 9.95 3.65
C SER A 44 5.56 9.20 2.65
N LYS A 45 6.03 8.00 3.02
CA LYS A 45 6.85 7.16 2.13
C LYS A 45 6.09 6.73 0.88
N MET A 46 4.80 6.44 0.99
CA MET A 46 3.93 6.14 -0.14
C MET A 46 3.82 7.34 -1.09
N GLU A 47 3.55 8.53 -0.54
CA GLU A 47 3.44 9.77 -1.32
C GLU A 47 4.74 10.10 -2.07
N ASP A 48 5.90 9.95 -1.42
CA ASP A 48 7.21 10.15 -2.05
C ASP A 48 7.41 9.23 -3.26
N ILE A 49 7.06 7.95 -3.13
CA ILE A 49 7.17 6.97 -4.21
C ILE A 49 6.18 7.27 -5.34
N GLU A 50 4.95 7.68 -5.02
CA GLU A 50 3.97 8.08 -6.04
C GLU A 50 4.42 9.33 -6.82
N LEU A 51 5.01 10.31 -6.12
CA LEU A 51 5.57 11.50 -6.74
C LEU A 51 6.75 11.17 -7.65
N GLN A 52 7.67 10.32 -7.20
CA GLN A 52 8.78 9.84 -8.02
C GLN A 52 8.28 9.11 -9.26
N LEU A 53 7.33 8.18 -9.09
CA LEU A 53 6.78 7.41 -10.21
C LEU A 53 6.12 8.32 -11.25
N LYS A 54 5.37 9.33 -10.79
CA LYS A 54 4.77 10.33 -11.67
C LYS A 54 5.82 11.15 -12.41
N ALA A 55 6.89 11.57 -11.74
CA ALA A 55 7.99 12.29 -12.37
C ALA A 55 8.71 11.43 -13.43
N GLU A 56 9.05 10.18 -13.11
CA GLU A 56 9.71 9.27 -14.06
C GLU A 56 8.85 8.97 -15.28
N LEU A 57 7.54 8.75 -15.10
CA LEU A 57 6.61 8.48 -16.21
C LEU A 57 6.42 9.69 -17.13
N LEU A 58 6.46 10.91 -16.61
CA LEU A 58 6.38 12.13 -17.42
C LEU A 58 7.57 12.27 -18.37
N HIS A 59 8.73 11.72 -18.01
CA HIS A 59 9.97 11.84 -18.78
C HIS A 59 10.29 10.62 -19.65
N CYS A 60 9.48 9.55 -19.61
CA CYS A 60 9.75 8.30 -20.31
C CYS A 60 8.51 7.76 -21.03
N VAL A 61 8.48 7.85 -22.37
CA VAL A 61 7.45 7.23 -23.20
C VAL A 61 7.68 5.72 -23.28
N GLY A 62 6.64 4.91 -23.06
CA GLY A 62 6.68 3.45 -23.21
C GLY A 62 7.22 2.68 -22.01
N LYS A 63 7.61 3.35 -20.92
CA LYS A 63 8.00 2.69 -19.67
C LYS A 63 6.81 2.47 -18.75
N ILE A 64 6.85 1.39 -17.98
CA ILE A 64 5.80 1.03 -17.02
C ILE A 64 6.39 0.83 -15.62
N PRO A 65 5.62 1.05 -14.55
CA PRO A 65 6.05 0.74 -13.19
C PRO A 65 6.42 -0.74 -13.03
N LYS A 66 7.45 -1.02 -12.23
CA LYS A 66 7.74 -2.40 -11.80
C LYS A 66 6.53 -2.97 -11.06
N LYS A 67 6.22 -4.24 -11.31
CA LYS A 67 5.09 -4.92 -10.65
C LYS A 67 5.20 -4.94 -9.13
N GLU A 68 6.43 -5.02 -8.61
CA GLU A 68 6.69 -4.96 -7.16
C GLU A 68 6.24 -3.63 -6.54
N VAL A 69 6.47 -2.51 -7.26
CA VAL A 69 6.11 -1.16 -6.82
C VAL A 69 4.60 -1.00 -6.81
N GLU A 70 3.91 -1.42 -7.88
CA GLU A 70 2.44 -1.41 -7.93
C GLU A 70 1.82 -2.25 -6.81
N ASN A 71 2.34 -3.46 -6.60
CA ASN A 71 1.86 -4.38 -5.57
C ASN A 71 2.09 -3.81 -4.16
N TRP A 72 3.23 -3.15 -3.93
CA TRP A 72 3.54 -2.49 -2.67
C TRP A 72 2.58 -1.32 -2.42
N LEU A 73 2.43 -0.40 -3.39
CA LEU A 73 1.52 0.75 -3.29
C LEU A 73 0.08 0.32 -3.01
N GLY A 74 -0.42 -0.68 -3.74
CA GLY A 74 -1.78 -1.21 -3.53
C GLY A 74 -1.99 -1.76 -2.12
N LYS A 75 -1.01 -2.51 -1.59
CA LYS A 75 -1.08 -3.04 -0.22
C LYS A 75 -0.97 -1.96 0.84
N VAL A 76 -0.13 -0.95 0.63
CA VAL A 76 0.05 0.16 1.58
C VAL A 76 -1.19 1.03 1.66
N LYS A 77 -1.84 1.35 0.53
CA LYS A 77 -3.14 2.06 0.53
C LYS A 77 -4.18 1.35 1.38
N LEU A 78 -4.34 0.03 1.18
CA LEU A 78 -5.24 -0.78 1.98
C LEU A 78 -4.86 -0.77 3.47
N MET A 79 -3.56 -0.90 3.77
CA MET A 79 -3.05 -0.88 5.15
C MET A 79 -3.35 0.46 5.84
N ILE A 80 -3.18 1.59 5.16
CA ILE A 80 -3.48 2.93 5.71
C ILE A 80 -4.99 3.07 5.99
N MET A 81 -5.85 2.61 5.08
CA MET A 81 -7.31 2.60 5.32
C MET A 81 -7.68 1.75 6.53
N GLU A 82 -7.14 0.53 6.63
CA GLU A 82 -7.37 -0.34 7.79
C GLU A 82 -6.81 0.27 9.08
N ALA A 83 -5.71 1.02 9.00
CA ALA A 83 -5.10 1.68 10.14
C ALA A 83 -5.99 2.81 10.68
N GLN A 84 -6.56 3.60 9.78
CA GLN A 84 -7.54 4.64 10.12
C GLN A 84 -8.80 4.05 10.79
N ASP A 85 -9.31 2.92 10.30
CA ASP A 85 -10.43 2.21 10.94
C ASP A 85 -10.08 1.78 12.38
N VAL A 86 -8.86 1.25 12.59
CA VAL A 86 -8.39 0.88 13.94
C VAL A 86 -8.28 2.11 14.85
N GLU A 87 -7.73 3.23 14.36
CA GLU A 87 -7.68 4.48 15.14
C GLU A 87 -9.06 4.98 15.51
N ASN A 88 -10.01 4.95 14.58
CA ASN A 88 -11.39 5.32 14.83
C ASN A 88 -12.03 4.42 15.89
N LYS A 89 -11.75 3.11 15.87
CA LYS A 89 -12.25 2.20 16.91
C LYS A 89 -11.63 2.47 18.27
N VAL A 90 -10.31 2.68 18.33
CA VAL A 90 -9.60 2.91 19.59
C VAL A 90 -9.94 4.26 20.21
N SER A 91 -10.03 5.33 19.40
CA SER A 91 -10.39 6.68 19.86
C SER A 91 -11.82 6.76 20.39
N ASN A 92 -12.76 6.06 19.77
CA ASN A 92 -14.16 6.01 20.22
C ASN A 92 -14.39 5.01 21.36
N GLY A 93 -13.34 4.39 21.93
CA GLY A 93 -13.46 3.38 22.97
C GLY A 93 -14.23 2.12 22.51
N ARG A 94 -14.35 1.89 21.19
CA ARG A 94 -15.11 0.79 20.60
C ARG A 94 -14.34 -0.54 20.69
N TYR A 95 -14.12 -1.05 21.90
CA TYR A 95 -13.68 -2.42 22.20
C TYR A 95 -13.79 -2.65 23.73
N LEU A 96 -14.22 -3.85 24.13
CA LEU A 96 -14.51 -4.18 25.53
C LEU A 96 -13.28 -4.16 26.47
N CYS A 97 -12.05 -4.22 25.94
CA CYS A 97 -10.85 -4.44 26.76
C CYS A 97 -9.62 -3.64 26.25
N ARG A 98 -9.02 -2.80 27.12
CA ARG A 98 -7.84 -1.97 26.77
C ARG A 98 -6.65 -2.79 26.28
N ALA A 99 -6.42 -3.94 26.91
CA ALA A 99 -5.34 -4.82 26.50
C ALA A 99 -5.58 -5.48 25.12
N CYS A 100 -6.84 -5.69 24.75
CA CYS A 100 -7.24 -6.17 23.42
C CYS A 100 -6.91 -5.10 22.38
N ASN A 101 -7.18 -3.83 22.70
CA ASN A 101 -6.78 -2.69 21.87
C ASN A 101 -5.27 -2.63 21.72
N GLY A 102 -4.52 -2.74 22.82
CA GLY A 102 -3.06 -2.68 22.78
C GLY A 102 -2.49 -3.78 21.88
N LYS A 103 -3.03 -5.00 21.98
CA LYS A 103 -2.64 -6.13 21.12
C LYS A 103 -2.99 -5.90 19.64
N LEU A 104 -4.16 -5.32 19.35
CA LEU A 104 -4.57 -5.01 17.97
C LEU A 104 -3.66 -3.95 17.35
N VAL A 105 -3.41 -2.86 18.09
CA VAL A 105 -2.56 -1.74 17.69
C VAL A 105 -1.12 -2.22 17.45
N ASP A 106 -0.56 -2.98 18.39
CA ASP A 106 0.78 -3.56 18.27
C ASP A 106 0.93 -4.45 17.02
N ARG A 107 -0.04 -5.35 16.75
CA ARG A 107 -0.03 -6.17 15.53
C ARG A 107 -0.01 -5.33 14.26
N LYS A 108 -0.75 -4.22 14.25
CA LYS A 108 -0.83 -3.36 13.07
C LYS A 108 0.42 -2.49 12.90
N ILE A 109 1.04 -2.03 14.00
CA ILE A 109 2.39 -1.44 14.00
C ILE A 109 3.38 -2.36 13.30
N GLN A 110 3.48 -3.62 13.73
CA GLN A 110 4.44 -4.57 13.16
C GLN A 110 4.22 -4.80 11.66
N LYS A 111 2.95 -4.86 11.22
CA LYS A 111 2.61 -4.97 9.80
C LYS A 111 3.03 -3.72 9.00
N MET A 112 2.75 -2.52 9.51
CA MET A 112 3.17 -1.28 8.85
C MET A 112 4.69 -1.16 8.77
N GLN A 113 5.40 -1.53 9.84
CA GLN A 113 6.86 -1.60 9.83
C GLN A 113 7.40 -2.54 8.75
N THR A 114 6.77 -3.72 8.60
CA THR A 114 7.14 -4.66 7.52
C THR A 114 6.96 -4.05 6.13
N PHE A 115 6.01 -3.13 5.92
CA PHE A 115 5.87 -2.42 4.65
C PHE A 115 6.94 -1.36 4.46
N LEU A 116 7.28 -0.61 5.51
CA LEU A 116 8.38 0.36 5.49
C LEU A 116 9.72 -0.32 5.16
N ASP A 117 10.01 -1.45 5.80
CA ASP A 117 11.25 -2.21 5.58
C ASP A 117 11.34 -2.78 4.15
N LYS A 118 10.18 -2.99 3.50
CA LYS A 118 10.05 -3.49 2.13
C LYS A 118 9.73 -2.39 1.13
N ALA A 119 9.85 -1.13 1.51
CA ALA A 119 9.56 -0.01 0.63
C ALA A 119 10.51 -0.03 -0.58
N PRO A 120 10.00 0.22 -1.80
CA PRO A 120 10.83 0.43 -2.97
C PRO A 120 11.92 1.48 -2.71
N ASN A 121 13.12 1.21 -3.21
CA ASN A 121 14.24 2.13 -3.07
C ASN A 121 14.07 3.32 -4.01
N ILE A 122 13.98 4.51 -3.44
CA ILE A 122 13.78 5.78 -4.17
C ILE A 122 15.00 6.13 -5.02
N SER A 123 16.21 5.67 -4.66
CA SER A 123 17.41 5.96 -5.45
C SER A 123 17.52 5.15 -6.74
N GLU A 124 16.68 4.14 -6.94
CA GLU A 124 16.67 3.28 -8.12
C GLU A 124 15.48 3.60 -9.03
N SER A 125 15.65 3.40 -10.34
CA SER A 125 14.56 3.52 -11.32
C SER A 125 13.41 2.58 -10.92
N LEU A 126 12.22 3.15 -10.74
CA LEU A 126 11.00 2.42 -10.40
C LEU A 126 10.28 1.89 -11.65
N LEU A 127 10.71 2.33 -12.82
CA LEU A 127 10.19 1.91 -14.10
C LEU A 127 11.02 0.80 -14.77
N ILE A 128 10.36 0.03 -15.62
CA ILE A 128 10.93 -0.93 -16.57
C ILE A 128 10.46 -0.58 -17.98
N GLU A 129 11.17 -1.07 -19.00
CA GLU A 129 10.69 -1.01 -20.38
C GLU A 129 9.35 -1.73 -20.49
N GLY A 130 8.37 -1.03 -21.05
CA GLY A 130 7.06 -1.59 -21.31
C GLY A 130 7.07 -2.45 -22.58
N PRO A 131 5.94 -3.10 -22.89
CA PRO A 131 5.77 -3.78 -24.17
C PRO A 131 6.06 -2.80 -25.31
N SER A 132 6.83 -3.24 -26.31
CA SER A 132 7.07 -2.42 -27.50
C SER A 132 5.73 -2.02 -28.11
N VAL A 133 5.41 -0.72 -28.05
CA VAL A 133 4.18 -0.17 -28.62
C VAL A 133 4.33 0.03 -30.15
N GLY A 134 5.45 -0.43 -30.72
CA GLY A 134 5.88 -0.03 -32.06
C GLY A 134 6.40 1.41 -32.07
N LEU A 135 7.21 1.76 -33.07
CA LEU A 135 7.51 3.18 -33.27
C LEU A 135 6.24 3.91 -33.74
N PRO A 136 5.99 5.13 -33.26
CA PRO A 136 5.06 6.03 -33.96
C PRO A 136 5.55 6.13 -35.41
N LEU A 137 4.76 5.63 -36.36
CA LEU A 137 5.03 5.85 -37.77
C LEU A 137 4.81 7.33 -38.05
N PRO A 138 5.86 8.08 -38.46
CA PRO A 138 5.66 9.45 -38.90
C PRO A 138 4.71 9.41 -40.10
N THR A 139 3.53 9.99 -39.94
CA THR A 139 2.63 10.21 -41.08
C THR A 139 3.17 11.43 -41.80
N SER A 140 3.79 11.24 -42.96
CA SER A 140 4.08 12.35 -43.87
C SER A 140 2.76 12.95 -44.37
N GLU A 141 2.80 14.21 -44.83
CA GLU A 141 1.68 14.75 -45.60
C GLU A 141 1.36 13.76 -46.74
N LEU A 142 0.14 13.25 -46.74
CA LEU A 142 -0.33 12.30 -47.75
C LEU A 142 -0.43 13.03 -49.08
N VAL A 143 0.56 12.82 -49.96
CA VAL A 143 0.54 13.33 -51.33
C VAL A 143 -0.08 12.26 -52.23
N GLY A 144 -1.30 12.51 -52.72
CA GLY A 144 -2.05 11.56 -53.55
C GLY A 144 -3.56 11.81 -53.57
N GLU A 145 -4.32 10.91 -54.20
CA GLU A 145 -5.77 11.02 -54.37
C GLU A 145 -6.52 10.92 -53.03
N LYS A 146 -7.22 12.01 -52.70
CA LYS A 146 -8.03 12.15 -51.47
C LYS A 146 -9.12 11.07 -51.35
N ALA A 147 -9.63 10.58 -52.48
CA ALA A 147 -10.67 9.56 -52.56
C ALA A 147 -10.20 8.20 -52.03
N VAL A 148 -8.97 7.79 -52.36
CA VAL A 148 -8.38 6.52 -51.92
C VAL A 148 -8.23 6.48 -50.39
N ARG A 149 -7.93 7.61 -49.75
CA ARG A 149 -7.87 7.71 -48.29
C ARG A 149 -9.23 7.39 -47.64
N ASP A 150 -10.30 7.97 -48.17
CA ASP A 150 -11.63 7.82 -47.58
C ASP A 150 -12.17 6.40 -47.79
N GLU A 151 -11.79 5.77 -48.90
CA GLU A 151 -12.09 4.36 -49.20
C GLU A 151 -11.33 3.40 -48.27
N ILE A 152 -10.01 3.61 -48.08
CA ILE A 152 -9.21 2.86 -47.09
C ILE A 152 -9.76 3.06 -45.67
N TRP A 153 -10.13 4.28 -45.31
CA TRP A 153 -10.70 4.59 -44.00
C TRP A 153 -12.04 3.88 -43.78
N GLN A 154 -12.91 3.86 -44.79
CA GLN A 154 -14.16 3.09 -44.76
C GLN A 154 -13.89 1.59 -44.56
N CYS A 155 -12.92 1.01 -45.28
CA CYS A 155 -12.55 -0.40 -45.14
C CYS A 155 -12.01 -0.75 -43.75
N LEU A 156 -11.21 0.14 -43.14
CA LEU A 156 -10.63 -0.08 -41.80
C LEU A 156 -11.65 0.07 -40.66
N MET A 157 -12.66 0.93 -40.86
CA MET A 157 -13.68 1.24 -39.85
C MET A 157 -14.94 0.38 -39.98
N GLN A 158 -15.02 -0.46 -41.02
CA GLN A 158 -16.08 -1.46 -41.15
C GLN A 158 -15.85 -2.62 -40.17
N GLU A 159 -16.92 -3.02 -39.49
CA GLU A 159 -16.92 -4.09 -38.47
C GLU A 159 -16.70 -5.49 -39.07
N GLU A 160 -16.98 -5.66 -40.37
CA GLU A 160 -16.79 -6.92 -41.10
C GLU A 160 -15.53 -6.89 -41.97
N VAL A 161 -14.60 -7.81 -41.68
CA VAL A 161 -13.35 -7.96 -42.43
C VAL A 161 -13.62 -8.71 -43.74
N GLY A 162 -13.80 -7.99 -44.83
CA GLY A 162 -13.76 -8.56 -46.17
C GLY A 162 -12.35 -9.03 -46.53
N LYS A 163 -12.20 -10.27 -46.99
CA LYS A 163 -10.91 -10.76 -47.51
C LYS A 163 -10.50 -9.92 -48.71
N ILE A 164 -9.36 -9.25 -48.62
CA ILE A 164 -8.67 -8.71 -49.79
C ILE A 164 -7.80 -9.84 -50.34
N GLY A 165 -8.12 -10.30 -51.54
CA GLY A 165 -7.40 -11.33 -52.29
C GLY A 165 -7.21 -10.89 -53.73
#